data_AF-A0A838AJY4-F1
#
_entry.id   AF-A0A838AJY4-F1
#
_cell.length_a   1.000
_cell.length_b   1.000
_cell.length_c   1.000
_cell.angle_alpha   90.00
_cell.angle_beta   90.00
_cell.angle_gamma   90.00
#
_symmetry.space_group_name_H-M   'P 1'
#
loop_
_entity.id
_entity.type
_entity.pdbx_description
1 polymer ?
#
loop_
_entity_poly.entity_id
_entity_poly.type
_entity_poly.pdbx_seq_one_letter_code
_entity_poly.pdbx_strand_id
1 'polypeptide(L)' 'MNSENKSNKLAMKDIILKGSIIAVIVTVPSIISFFVAWKIFDNLMQAAIIGAVIHFIAMGFSFKLSKKLLLKKNI' A
#
# COMPACT_ATOMS: atom_id res chain seq x y z
N MET A 1 -8.40 34.59 10.19
CA MET A 1 -8.50 33.13 9.94
C MET A 1 -8.40 32.86 8.44
N ASN A 2 -7.24 32.51 7.84
CA ASN A 2 -7.28 32.04 6.43
C ASN A 2 -6.06 31.27 5.88
N SER A 3 -4.86 31.37 6.44
CA SER A 3 -3.67 30.69 5.88
C SER A 3 -3.39 29.31 6.49
N GLU A 4 -3.48 29.19 7.82
CA GLU A 4 -3.18 27.96 8.56
C GLU A 4 -4.12 26.80 8.21
N ASN A 5 -5.43 27.08 8.10
CA ASN A 5 -6.44 26.09 7.73
C ASN A 5 -6.23 25.53 6.31
N LYS A 6 -5.76 26.38 5.38
CA LYS A 6 -5.49 25.97 4.00
C LYS A 6 -4.24 25.10 3.91
N SER A 7 -3.21 25.43 4.68
CA SER A 7 -1.98 24.63 4.83
C SER A 7 -2.26 23.23 5.41
N ASN A 8 -3.01 23.16 6.52
CA ASN A 8 -3.38 21.89 7.14
C ASN A 8 -4.21 20.99 6.22
N LYS A 9 -5.13 21.58 5.43
CA LYS A 9 -5.93 20.83 4.46
C LYS A 9 -5.09 20.25 3.32
N LEU A 10 -4.06 20.98 2.86
CA LEU A 10 -3.10 20.49 1.86
C LEU A 10 -2.22 19.36 2.43
N ALA A 11 -1.69 19.53 3.64
CA ALA A 11 -0.90 18.49 4.32
C ALA A 11 -1.70 17.19 4.54
N MET A 12 -2.97 17.31 4.94
CA MET A 12 -3.84 16.16 5.14
C MET A 12 -4.11 15.41 3.82
N LYS A 13 -4.33 16.14 2.73
CA LYS A 13 -4.48 15.54 1.39
C LYS A 13 -3.23 14.77 0.96
N ASP A 14 -2.04 15.31 1.21
CA ASP A 14 -0.78 14.65 0.89
C ASP A 14 -0.56 13.37 1.69
N ILE A 15 -0.91 13.36 2.98
CA ILE A 15 -0.83 12.17 3.83
C ILE A 15 -1.78 11.09 3.31
N ILE A 16 -3.03 11.46 3.01
CA ILE A 16 -4.03 10.53 2.47
C ILE A 16 -3.53 9.95 1.14
N LEU A 17 -3.07 10.80 0.21
CA LEU A 17 -2.59 10.35 -1.09
C LEU A 17 -1.41 9.39 -0.98
N LYS A 18 -0.39 9.74 -0.17
CA LYS A 18 0.78 8.89 0.05
C LYS A 18 0.40 7.56 0.72
N GLY A 19 -0.50 7.60 1.71
CA GLY A 19 -1.05 6.41 2.36
C GLY A 19 -1.82 5.51 1.40
N SER A 20 -2.67 6.08 0.54
CA SER A 20 -3.41 5.34 -0.48
C SER A 20 -2.48 4.67 -1.50
N ILE A 21 -1.42 5.34 -1.95
CA ILE A 21 -0.42 4.75 -2.85
C ILE A 21 0.24 3.52 -2.19
N ILE A 22 0.65 3.64 -0.94
CA ILE A 22 1.24 2.53 -0.18
C ILE A 22 0.24 1.38 -0.03
N ALA A 23 -1.02 1.68 0.30
CA ALA A 23 -2.06 0.68 0.41
C ALA A 23 -2.21 -0.09 -0.91
N VAL A 24 -2.38 0.60 -2.04
CA VAL A 24 -2.51 -0.02 -3.37
C VAL A 24 -1.33 -0.94 -3.70
N ILE A 25 -0.10 -0.51 -3.39
CA ILE A 25 1.12 -1.32 -3.62
C ILE A 25 1.14 -2.60 -2.79
N VAL A 26 0.46 -2.62 -1.63
CA VAL A 26 0.33 -3.82 -0.80
C VAL A 26 -0.86 -4.67 -1.28
N THR A 27 -2.05 -4.09 -1.41
CA THR A 27 -3.29 -4.87 -1.64
C THR A 27 -3.37 -5.45 -3.04
N VAL A 28 -3.02 -4.69 -4.08
CA VAL A 28 -3.16 -5.14 -5.48
C VAL A 28 -2.36 -6.42 -5.76
N PRO A 29 -1.03 -6.49 -5.50
CA PRO A 29 -0.28 -7.72 -5.74
C PRO A 29 -0.70 -8.88 -4.83
N SER A 30 -1.17 -8.59 -3.60
CA SER A 30 -1.67 -9.63 -2.69
C SER A 30 -2.96 -10.29 -3.20
N ILE A 31 -3.91 -9.46 -3.67
CA ILE A 31 -5.20 -9.95 -4.18
C ILE A 31 -4.99 -10.69 -5.50
N ILE A 32 -4.19 -10.13 -6.42
CA ILE A 32 -3.90 -10.77 -7.70
C ILE A 32 -3.23 -12.13 -7.46
N SER A 33 -2.23 -12.21 -6.59
CA SER A 33 -1.55 -13.47 -6.32
C SER A 33 -2.45 -14.52 -5.67
N PHE A 34 -3.33 -14.11 -4.74
CA PHE A 34 -4.33 -14.97 -4.15
C PHE A 34 -5.26 -15.56 -5.21
N PHE A 35 -5.85 -14.73 -6.08
CA PHE A 35 -6.77 -15.21 -7.12
C PHE A 35 -6.07 -16.10 -8.14
N VAL A 36 -4.84 -15.76 -8.55
CA VAL A 36 -4.05 -16.59 -9.47
C VAL A 36 -3.72 -17.94 -8.82
N ALA A 37 -3.26 -17.95 -7.56
CA ALA A 37 -2.97 -19.18 -6.84
C ALA A 37 -4.23 -20.03 -6.67
N TRP A 38 -5.37 -19.44 -6.31
CA TRP A 38 -6.61 -20.17 -6.19
C TRP A 38 -7.02 -20.80 -7.53
N LYS A 39 -6.87 -20.06 -8.64
CA LYS A 39 -7.24 -20.60 -9.95
C LYS A 39 -6.35 -21.77 -10.42
N ILE A 40 -5.10 -21.82 -9.98
CA ILE A 40 -4.13 -22.86 -10.37
C ILE A 40 -4.22 -24.08 -9.45
N PHE A 41 -4.29 -23.86 -8.14
CA PHE A 41 -4.23 -24.94 -7.14
C PHE A 41 -5.60 -25.49 -6.75
N ASP A 42 -6.69 -24.79 -7.11
CA ASP A 42 -8.08 -25.09 -6.76
C ASP A 42 -8.31 -25.32 -5.25
N ASN A 43 -7.38 -24.82 -4.43
CA ASN A 43 -7.37 -24.98 -2.98
C ASN A 43 -7.26 -23.60 -2.32
N LEU A 44 -8.36 -23.20 -1.68
CA LEU A 44 -8.48 -21.89 -1.05
C LEU A 44 -7.49 -21.69 0.09
N MET A 45 -7.19 -22.73 0.87
CA MET A 45 -6.25 -22.64 2.00
C MET A 45 -4.81 -22.44 1.50
N GLN A 46 -4.38 -23.19 0.49
CA GLN A 46 -3.06 -22.99 -0.12
C GLN A 46 -2.93 -21.62 -0.76
N ALA A 47 -3.97 -21.17 -1.48
CA ALA A 47 -4.00 -19.84 -2.07
C ALA A 47 -3.91 -18.73 -1.00
N ALA A 48 -4.58 -18.89 0.14
CA ALA A 48 -4.53 -17.95 1.26
C ALA A 48 -3.12 -17.84 1.85
N ILE A 49 -2.42 -18.97 2.03
CA ILE A 49 -1.04 -18.99 2.53
C ILE A 49 -0.11 -18.26 1.55
N ILE A 50 -0.21 -18.55 0.25
CA ILE A 50 0.62 -17.90 -0.78
C ILE A 50 0.33 -16.39 -0.84
N GLY A 51 -0.95 -16.01 -0.84
CA GLY A 51 -1.38 -14.62 -0.82
C GLY A 51 -0.86 -13.88 0.43
N ALA A 52 -0.90 -14.51 1.60
CA ALA A 52 -0.37 -13.95 2.83
C ALA A 52 1.15 -13.73 2.77
N VAL A 53 1.92 -14.70 2.26
CA VAL A 53 3.37 -14.56 2.07
C VAL A 53 3.67 -13.36 1.16
N ILE A 54 2.97 -13.25 0.03
CA ILE A 54 3.14 -12.14 -0.91
C ILE A 54 2.72 -10.81 -0.29
N HIS A 55 1.67 -10.78 0.54
CA HIS A 55 1.26 -9.60 1.27
C HIS A 55 2.35 -9.08 2.20
N PHE A 56 3.00 -9.97 2.97
CA PHE A 56 4.10 -9.59 3.85
C PHE A 56 5.32 -9.07 3.07
N ILE A 57 5.64 -9.68 1.93
CA ILE A 57 6.71 -9.18 1.05
C ILE A 57 6.37 -7.79 0.52
N ALA A 58 5.14 -7.58 0.03
CA ALA A 58 4.68 -6.29 -0.46
C ALA A 58 4.67 -5.24 0.65
N MET A 59 4.34 -5.62 1.89
CA MET A 59 4.39 -4.74 3.06
C MET A 59 5.83 -4.34 3.41
N GLY A 60 6.78 -5.27 3.38
CA GLY A 60 8.21 -4.96 3.55
C GLY A 60 8.73 -4.01 2.47
N PHE A 61 8.33 -4.24 1.22
CA PHE A 61 8.69 -3.36 0.10
C PHE A 61 8.05 -1.97 0.22
N SER A 62 6.78 -1.90 0.62
CA SER A 62 6.03 -0.66 0.77
C SER A 62 6.57 0.18 1.93
N PHE A 63 7.12 -0.43 3.00
CA PHE A 63 7.83 0.28 4.06
C PHE A 63 9.13 0.94 3.57
N LYS A 64 9.88 0.26 2.68
CA LYS A 64 11.07 0.84 2.05
C LYS A 64 10.70 2.01 1.13
N LEU A 65 9.59 1.88 0.41
CA LEU A 65 9.08 2.92 -0.49
C LEU A 65 8.44 4.10 0.25
N SER A 66 7.74 3.84 1.36
CA SER A 66 7.10 4.86 2.18
C SER A 66 8.13 5.83 2.75
N LYS A 67 9.29 5.34 3.21
CA LYS A 67 10.41 6.21 3.61
C LYS A 67 10.82 7.14 2.48
N LYS A 68 10.96 6.64 1.25
CA LYS A 68 11.36 7.46 0.09
C LYS A 68 10.28 8.48 -0.31
N LEU A 69 9.00 8.11 -0.23
CA LEU A 69 7.86 8.99 -0.55
C LEU A 69 7.60 10.04 0.54
N LEU A 70 7.85 9.72 1.81
CA LEU A 70 7.67 10.61 2.96
C LEU A 70 8.87 11.54 3.18
N LEU A 71 10.09 11.08 2.88
CA LEU A 71 11.32 11.89 2.97
C LEU A 71 11.46 12.90 1.82
N LYS A 72 10.64 12.82 0.77
CA LYS A 72 10.47 13.92 -0.19
C LYS A 72 9.70 15.05 0.49
N LYS A 73 10.38 15.75 1.41
CA LYS A 73 10.05 17.09 1.87
C LYS A 73 10.19 17.99 0.65
N ASN A 74 9.08 18.53 0.18
CA ASN A 74 9.12 19.61 -0.80
C ASN A 74 9.89 20.75 -0.13
N ILE A 75 11.13 20.98 -0.58
CA ILE A 75 11.78 22.29 -0.49
C ILE A 75 11.00 23.22 -1.42
#